data_AF-D2BFW0-F1
#
_entry.id   AF-D2BFW0-F1
#
_cell.length_a   1.000
_cell.length_b   1.000
_cell.length_c   1.000
_cell.angle_alpha   90.00
_cell.angle_beta   90.00
_cell.angle_gamma   90.00
#
_symmetry.space_group_name_H-M   'P 1'
#
loop_
_entity.id
_entity.type
_entity.pdbx_description
1 polymer ?
#
loop_
_entity_poly.entity_id
_entity_poly.type
_entity_poly.pdbx_seq_one_letter_code
_entity_poly.pdbx_strand_id
1 'polypeptide(L)'
;MSTRTDDLGTQMIAFENAEIIASHEAFENHVHNAQRMARTLALMLVQDGEIVSTWLRHRKPKKGKRVPLLERVSLSRRTRAHSRNAADALLEAVSSLQKMTGVHAEYVRTEKASVRDDPPHK
;
A
#
# COMPACT_ATOMS: atom_id res chain seq x y z
N MET A 1 9.38 -37.42 -39.47
CA MET A 1 8.37 -37.54 -38.40
C MET A 1 8.49 -36.30 -37.53
N SER A 2 7.39 -35.53 -37.43
CA SER A 2 7.36 -34.16 -36.88
C SER A 2 7.65 -34.15 -35.37
N THR A 3 8.79 -33.59 -34.98
CA THR A 3 9.15 -33.27 -33.58
C THR A 3 9.10 -31.77 -33.30
N ARG A 4 8.68 -30.97 -34.28
CA ARG A 4 8.77 -29.50 -34.25
C ARG A 4 7.47 -28.82 -33.77
N THR A 5 6.35 -29.54 -33.83
CA THR A 5 5.02 -29.07 -33.43
C THR A 5 4.76 -29.27 -31.95
N ASP A 6 5.26 -30.36 -31.36
CA ASP A 6 5.20 -30.61 -29.90
C ASP A 6 6.07 -29.61 -29.10
N ASP A 7 7.11 -29.07 -29.75
CA ASP A 7 8.02 -28.07 -29.20
C ASP A 7 7.38 -26.67 -29.12
N LEU A 8 6.59 -26.27 -30.13
CA LEU A 8 5.93 -24.97 -30.16
C LEU A 8 4.77 -24.86 -29.14
N GLY A 9 3.96 -25.90 -28.99
CA GLY A 9 2.89 -25.92 -27.99
C GLY A 9 3.43 -25.82 -26.57
N THR A 10 4.51 -26.55 -26.29
CA THR A 10 5.19 -26.51 -24.99
C THR A 10 5.82 -25.14 -24.71
N GLN A 11 6.45 -24.51 -25.71
CA GLN A 11 7.03 -23.17 -25.59
C GLN A 11 5.96 -22.08 -25.41
N MET A 12 4.82 -22.19 -26.08
CA MET A 12 3.70 -21.25 -25.93
C MET A 12 3.12 -21.29 -24.51
N ILE A 13 2.87 -22.49 -23.98
CA ILE A 13 2.39 -22.66 -22.60
C ILE A 13 3.43 -22.14 -21.59
N ALA A 14 4.72 -22.38 -21.83
CA ALA A 14 5.78 -21.84 -20.97
C ALA A 14 5.83 -20.31 -20.97
N PHE A 15 5.59 -19.68 -22.13
CA PHE A 15 5.54 -18.23 -22.27
C PHE A 15 4.32 -17.62 -21.54
N GLU A 16 3.13 -18.17 -21.76
CA GLU A 16 1.90 -17.72 -21.08
C GLU A 16 2.03 -17.84 -19.56
N ASN A 17 2.57 -18.96 -19.07
CA ASN A 17 2.84 -19.14 -17.64
C ASN A 17 3.86 -18.13 -17.10
N ALA A 18 4.90 -17.79 -17.86
CA ALA A 18 5.88 -16.78 -17.44
C ALA A 18 5.27 -15.38 -17.35
N GLU A 19 4.39 -15.01 -18.28
CA GLU A 19 3.67 -13.73 -18.26
C GLU A 19 2.73 -13.64 -17.04
N ILE A 20 1.97 -14.72 -16.77
CA ILE A 20 1.08 -14.82 -15.60
C ILE A 20 1.89 -14.68 -14.31
N ILE A 21 2.98 -15.43 -14.14
CA ILE A 21 3.85 -15.35 -12.96
C ILE A 21 4.40 -13.94 -12.77
N ALA A 22 4.93 -13.33 -13.82
CA ALA A 22 5.46 -11.97 -13.76
C ALA A 22 4.38 -10.95 -13.36
N SER A 23 3.13 -11.15 -13.81
CA SER A 23 2.02 -10.27 -13.45
C SER A 23 1.66 -10.35 -11.95
N HIS A 24 1.69 -11.55 -11.35
CA HIS A 24 1.46 -11.73 -9.91
C HIS A 24 2.60 -11.15 -9.08
N GLU A 25 3.85 -11.39 -9.47
CA GLU A 25 5.01 -10.81 -8.80
C GLU A 25 4.97 -9.27 -8.86
N ALA A 26 4.57 -8.69 -10.00
CA ALA A 26 4.39 -7.26 -10.13
C ALA A 26 3.30 -6.72 -9.19
N PHE A 27 2.17 -7.42 -9.07
CA PHE A 27 1.10 -7.07 -8.15
C PHE A 27 1.58 -7.11 -6.69
N GLU A 28 2.23 -8.20 -6.26
CA GLU A 28 2.72 -8.34 -4.90
C GLU A 28 3.73 -7.24 -4.54
N ASN A 29 4.67 -6.96 -5.44
CA ASN A 29 5.64 -5.88 -5.29
C ASN A 29 4.97 -4.51 -5.19
N HIS A 30 3.97 -4.23 -6.03
CA HIS A 30 3.23 -2.98 -6.00
C HIS A 30 2.51 -2.79 -4.66
N VAL A 31 1.78 -3.80 -4.20
CA VAL A 31 1.04 -3.73 -2.93
C VAL A 31 1.98 -3.61 -1.74
N HIS A 32 3.09 -4.35 -1.73
CA HIS A 32 4.11 -4.24 -0.69
C HIS A 32 4.69 -2.82 -0.61
N ASN A 33 5.03 -2.22 -1.75
CA ASN A 33 5.55 -0.85 -1.82
C ASN A 33 4.50 0.17 -1.36
N ALA A 34 3.25 0.04 -1.80
CA ALA A 34 2.16 0.91 -1.38
C ALA A 34 1.93 0.84 0.14
N GLN A 35 1.94 -0.36 0.73
CA GLN A 35 1.81 -0.53 2.18
C GLN A 35 2.97 0.12 2.94
N ARG A 36 4.21 -0.04 2.46
CA ARG A 36 5.39 0.58 3.09
C ARG A 36 5.32 2.11 3.02
N MET A 37 4.96 2.66 1.87
CA MET A 37 4.79 4.10 1.69
C MET A 37 3.71 4.65 2.62
N ALA A 38 2.53 4.04 2.65
CA ALA A 38 1.42 4.49 3.49
C ALA A 38 1.76 4.45 4.98
N ARG A 39 2.45 3.41 5.47
CA ARG A 39 2.94 3.35 6.86
C ARG A 39 3.94 4.47 7.16
N THR A 40 4.89 4.71 6.26
CA THR A 40 5.88 5.80 6.43
C THR A 40 5.19 7.16 6.48
N LEU A 41 4.23 7.41 5.59
CA LEU A 41 3.45 8.66 5.59
C LEU A 41 2.65 8.83 6.88
N ALA A 42 2.03 7.77 7.40
CA ALA A 42 1.31 7.80 8.67
C ALA A 42 2.22 8.23 9.83
N LEU A 43 3.43 7.68 9.92
CA LEU A 43 4.41 8.06 10.92
C LEU A 43 4.84 9.53 10.78
N MET A 44 5.13 9.96 9.55
CA MET A 44 5.50 11.35 9.26
C MET A 44 4.39 12.33 9.66
N LEU A 45 3.13 12.03 9.37
CA LEU A 45 1.99 12.87 9.75
C LEU A 45 1.91 13.05 11.27
N VAL A 46 2.05 11.96 12.04
CA VAL A 46 2.04 12.03 13.51
C VAL A 46 3.18 12.93 13.99
N GLN A 47 4.41 12.70 13.49
CA GLN A 47 5.59 13.45 13.88
C GLN A 47 5.47 14.95 13.54
N ASP A 48 5.06 15.28 12.32
CA ASP A 48 4.84 16.66 11.87
C ASP A 48 3.77 17.35 12.72
N GLY A 49 2.66 16.65 12.99
CA GLY A 49 1.62 17.15 13.88
C GLY A 49 2.13 17.45 15.29
N GLU A 50 3.00 16.61 15.83
CA GLU A 50 3.63 16.84 17.14
C GLU A 50 4.57 18.05 17.13
N ILE A 51 5.43 18.16 16.11
CA ILE A 51 6.34 19.30 15.92
C ILE A 51 5.55 20.60 15.82
N VAL A 52 4.53 20.66 14.95
CA VAL A 52 3.70 21.86 14.77
C VAL A 52 2.92 22.18 16.04
N SER A 53 2.37 21.17 16.73
CA SER A 53 1.66 21.38 17.99
C SER A 53 2.57 21.98 19.07
N THR A 54 3.83 21.58 19.10
CA THR A 54 4.84 22.06 20.05
C THR A 54 5.25 23.48 19.69
N TRP A 55 5.52 23.73 18.40
CA TRP A 55 5.78 25.07 17.90
C TRP A 55 4.66 26.05 18.25
N LEU A 56 3.39 25.68 18.05
CA LEU A 56 2.24 26.54 18.39
C LEU A 56 2.20 26.92 19.88
N ARG A 57 2.59 26.01 20.78
CA ARG A 57 2.63 26.25 22.23
C ARG A 57 3.78 27.16 22.64
N HIS A 58 4.96 26.98 22.04
CA HIS A 58 6.21 27.61 22.47
C HIS A 58 6.70 28.76 21.58
N ARG A 59 5.99 29.09 20.50
CA ARG A 59 6.37 30.18 19.59
C ARG A 59 6.46 31.50 20.36
N LYS A 60 7.66 32.08 20.42
CA LYS A 60 7.85 33.47 20.83
C LYS A 60 7.21 34.38 19.77
N PRO A 61 6.35 35.34 20.16
CA PRO A 61 5.69 36.21 19.20
C PRO A 61 6.73 37.08 18.47
N LYS A 62 6.73 37.05 17.13
CA LYS A 62 7.37 38.12 16.34
C LYS A 62 6.48 39.37 16.40
N LYS A 63 7.07 40.56 16.31
CA LYS A 63 6.33 41.85 16.32
C LYS A 63 5.17 41.78 15.30
N GLY A 64 3.92 41.90 15.76
CA GLY A 64 2.70 41.74 14.94
C GLY A 64 1.46 41.26 15.72
N LYS A 65 0.36 40.95 14.99
CA LYS A 65 -0.90 40.42 15.54
C LYS A 65 -0.63 39.14 16.35
N ARG A 66 -1.06 39.14 17.61
CA ARG A 66 -0.88 38.02 18.54
C ARG A 66 -2.05 37.06 18.44
N VAL A 67 -1.79 35.78 18.24
CA VAL A 67 -2.76 34.73 18.59
C VAL A 67 -2.69 34.54 20.11
N PRO A 68 -3.79 34.75 20.85
CA PRO A 68 -3.86 34.52 22.29
C PRO A 68 -3.37 33.12 22.69
N LEU A 69 -2.79 32.98 23.87
CA LEU A 69 -2.26 31.69 24.35
C LEU A 69 -3.32 30.57 24.31
N LEU A 70 -4.56 30.87 24.72
CA LEU A 70 -5.66 29.91 24.71
C LEU A 70 -5.99 29.41 23.30
N GLU A 71 -6.02 30.32 22.33
CA GLU A 71 -6.21 29.95 20.92
C GLU A 71 -5.06 29.09 20.41
N ARG A 72 -3.80 29.40 20.79
CA ARG A 72 -2.64 28.57 20.41
C ARG A 72 -2.71 27.17 21.01
N VAL A 73 -3.13 27.04 22.27
CA VAL A 73 -3.31 25.74 22.93
C VAL A 73 -4.43 24.95 22.25
N SER A 74 -5.55 25.60 21.92
CA SER A 74 -6.65 24.97 21.18
C SER A 74 -6.20 24.49 19.80
N LEU A 75 -5.53 25.34 19.03
CA LEU A 75 -4.96 25.00 17.72
C LEU A 75 -3.98 23.83 17.82
N SER A 76 -3.08 23.86 18.80
CA SER A 76 -2.12 22.79 19.06
C SER A 76 -2.81 21.43 19.29
N ARG A 77 -3.87 21.41 20.12
CA ARG A 77 -4.67 20.20 20.36
C ARG A 77 -5.33 19.69 19.08
N ARG A 78 -5.97 20.58 18.31
CA ARG A 78 -6.62 20.20 17.05
C ARG A 78 -5.62 19.68 16.03
N THR A 79 -4.47 20.34 15.85
CA THR A 79 -3.44 19.88 14.91
C THR A 79 -2.96 18.48 15.26
N ARG A 80 -2.71 18.19 16.55
CA ARG A 80 -2.32 16.85 17.00
C ARG A 80 -3.42 15.81 16.79
N ALA A 81 -4.68 16.19 16.98
CA ALA A 81 -5.81 15.30 16.73
C ALA A 81 -5.96 15.01 15.22
N HIS A 82 -5.93 16.04 14.38
CA HIS A 82 -6.04 15.90 12.93
C HIS A 82 -4.90 15.07 12.34
N SER A 83 -3.66 15.26 12.82
CA SER A 83 -2.53 14.47 12.34
C SER A 83 -2.66 12.98 12.69
N ARG A 84 -3.16 12.66 13.88
CA ARG A 84 -3.47 11.28 14.28
C ARG A 84 -4.59 10.68 13.47
N ASN A 85 -5.71 11.40 13.31
CA ASN A 85 -6.84 10.92 12.51
C ASN A 85 -6.42 10.65 11.05
N ALA A 86 -5.56 11.51 10.48
CA ALA A 86 -5.04 11.30 9.13
C ALA A 86 -4.10 10.09 9.05
N ALA A 87 -3.26 9.87 10.07
CA ALA A 87 -2.43 8.68 10.16
C ALA A 87 -3.27 7.41 10.31
N ASP A 88 -4.32 7.43 11.13
CA ASP A 88 -5.25 6.31 11.32
C ASP A 88 -5.96 5.94 10.01
N ALA A 89 -6.41 6.95 9.23
CA ALA A 89 -6.99 6.72 7.92
C ALA A 89 -6.01 6.04 6.94
N LEU A 90 -4.73 6.41 6.96
CA LEU A 90 -3.70 5.72 6.16
C LEU A 90 -3.48 4.28 6.63
N LEU A 91 -3.51 4.03 7.94
CA LEU A 91 -3.37 2.67 8.49
C LEU A 91 -4.59 1.80 8.15
N GLU A 92 -5.79 2.37 8.11
CA GLU A 92 -6.99 1.69 7.64
C GLU A 92 -6.90 1.34 6.14
N ALA A 93 -6.36 2.25 5.33
CA ALA A 93 -6.06 1.97 3.92
C ALA A 93 -5.04 0.82 3.78
N VAL A 94 -4.01 0.78 4.63
CA VAL A 94 -3.05 -0.34 4.68
C VAL A 94 -3.75 -1.66 5.03
N SER A 95 -4.68 -1.66 5.99
CA SER A 95 -5.47 -2.85 6.32
C SER A 95 -6.29 -3.33 5.12
N SER A 96 -6.88 -2.41 4.36
CA SER A 96 -7.61 -2.73 3.14
C SER A 96 -6.70 -3.33 2.06
N LEU A 97 -5.49 -2.80 1.88
CA LEU A 97 -4.48 -3.38 0.99
C LEU A 97 -4.07 -4.79 1.43
N GLN A 98 -3.94 -5.04 2.74
CA GLN A 98 -3.64 -6.39 3.26
C GLN A 98 -4.76 -7.39 2.95
N LYS A 99 -6.03 -6.98 3.07
CA LYS A 99 -7.17 -7.80 2.66
C LYS A 99 -7.12 -8.11 1.16
N MET A 100 -6.79 -7.12 0.35
CA MET A 100 -6.63 -7.29 -1.11
C MET A 100 -5.51 -8.29 -1.44
N THR A 101 -4.39 -8.27 -0.72
CA THR A 101 -3.33 -9.30 -0.84
C THR A 101 -3.86 -10.69 -0.51
N GLY A 102 -4.68 -10.83 0.54
CA GLY A 102 -5.29 -12.10 0.92
C GLY A 102 -6.21 -12.67 -0.17
N VAL A 103 -7.06 -11.82 -0.75
CA VAL A 103 -7.94 -12.19 -1.88
C VAL A 103 -7.11 -12.57 -3.11
N HIS A 104 -6.06 -11.82 -3.42
CA HIS A 104 -5.18 -12.15 -4.55
C HIS A 104 -4.48 -13.49 -4.34
N ALA A 105 -4.00 -13.79 -3.13
CA ALA A 105 -3.38 -15.08 -2.83
C ALA A 105 -4.36 -16.26 -2.92
N GLU A 106 -5.65 -16.03 -2.65
CA GLU A 106 -6.70 -17.03 -2.91
C GLU A 106 -6.94 -17.23 -4.41
N TYR A 107 -7.06 -16.13 -5.16
CA TYR A 107 -7.19 -16.15 -6.62
C TYR A 107 -6.03 -16.91 -7.29
N VAL A 108 -4.79 -16.59 -6.95
CA VAL A 108 -3.58 -17.26 -7.48
C VAL A 108 -3.60 -18.77 -7.17
N ARG A 109 -4.10 -19.16 -5.99
CA ARG A 109 -4.24 -20.57 -5.63
C ARG A 109 -5.28 -21.27 -6.50
N THR A 110 -6.43 -20.63 -6.76
CA THR A 110 -7.47 -21.18 -7.64
C THR A 110 -7.02 -21.27 -9.09
N GLU A 111 -6.31 -20.27 -9.60
CA GLU A 111 -5.80 -20.24 -10.98
C GLU A 111 -4.71 -21.31 -11.21
N LYS A 112 -3.83 -21.51 -10.22
CA LYS A 112 -2.86 -22.62 -10.25
C LYS A 112 -3.51 -24.01 -10.16
N ALA A 113 -4.70 -24.12 -9.56
CA ALA A 113 -5.45 -25.36 -9.50
C ALA A 113 -6.15 -25.66 -10.84
N SER A 114 -6.77 -24.67 -11.47
CA SER A 114 -7.40 -24.84 -12.79
C SER A 114 -6.40 -25.21 -13.89
N VAL A 115 -5.19 -24.65 -13.87
CA VAL A 115 -4.12 -25.00 -14.82
C VAL A 115 -3.64 -26.46 -14.65
N ARG A 116 -3.82 -27.08 -13.48
CA ARG A 116 -3.44 -28.48 -13.25
C ARG A 116 -4.51 -29.49 -13.67
N ASP A 117 -5.77 -29.08 -13.72
CA ASP A 117 -6.91 -29.96 -13.98
C ASP A 117 -7.30 -30.04 -15.46
N ASP A 118 -6.75 -29.18 -16.34
CA ASP A 118 -6.91 -29.31 -17.80
C ASP A 118 -5.97 -30.40 -18.35
N PRO A 119 -6.50 -31.56 -18.81
CA PRO A 119 -5.67 -32.56 -19.46
C PRO A 119 -5.22 -32.05 -20.84
N PRO A 120 -4.02 -32.43 -21.32
CA PRO A 120 -3.63 -32.12 -22.69
C PRO A 120 -4.64 -32.79 -23.63
N HIS A 121 -5.44 -31.98 -24.31
CA HIS A 121 -6.31 -32.45 -25.38
C HIS A 121 -5.44 -33.18 -26.42
N LYS A 122 -5.72 -34.48 -26.58
CA LYS A 122 -5.11 -35.38 -27.57
C LYS A 122 -5.37 -34.92 -29.00
#